data_AF-A0AA96W986-F1
#
_entry.id   AF-A0AA96W986-F1
#
_cell.length_a   1.000
_cell.length_b   1.000
_cell.length_c   1.000
_cell.angle_alpha   90.00
_cell.angle_beta   90.00
_cell.angle_gamma   90.00
#
_symmetry.space_group_name_H-M   'P 1'
#
loop_
_entity.id
_entity.type
_entity.pdbx_description
1 polymer ?
#
loop_
_entity_poly.entity_id
_entity_poly.type
_entity_poly.pdbx_seq_one_letter_code
_entity_poly.pdbx_strand_id
1 'polypeptide(L)'
;MSDWTWEYNPDAEHVVGDLPEAYRRDVEDFARRIAEAVGVRRIGHPFDIQESASGVKTHAEGPVMVWYQEDYRDDVVLILRVQHYLAPATDPNGEG
;
A
#
# COMPACT_ATOMS: atom_id res chain seq x y z
N MET A 1 19.05 4.76 -5.49
CA MET A 1 17.93 4.23 -4.69
C MET A 1 17.08 5.43 -4.32
N SER A 2 15.77 5.31 -4.39
CA SER A 2 14.88 6.40 -4.01
C SER A 2 14.78 6.46 -2.49
N ASP A 3 14.72 7.67 -1.92
CA ASP A 3 14.48 7.88 -0.48
C ASP A 3 12.99 7.72 -0.12
N TRP A 4 12.13 7.40 -1.11
CA TRP A 4 10.72 7.17 -0.93
C TRP A 4 10.44 5.96 -0.03
N THR A 5 9.59 6.17 0.96
CA THR A 5 9.13 5.14 1.90
C THR A 5 7.61 5.02 1.90
N TRP A 6 7.06 4.19 2.79
CA TRP A 6 5.63 4.07 3.02
C TRP A 6 5.31 3.96 4.51
N GLU A 7 4.11 4.37 4.87
CA GLU A 7 3.58 4.32 6.24
C GLU A 7 2.09 3.93 6.23
N TYR A 8 1.62 3.34 7.33
CA TYR A 8 0.18 3.21 7.57
C TYR A 8 -0.37 4.52 8.13
N ASN A 9 -1.54 4.94 7.65
CA ASN A 9 -2.25 6.11 8.16
C ASN A 9 -3.72 5.75 8.44
N PRO A 10 -4.23 5.89 9.67
CA PRO A 10 -3.56 6.49 10.83
C PRO A 10 -2.48 5.62 11.48
N ASP A 11 -2.62 4.30 11.45
CA ASP A 11 -1.64 3.35 11.99
C ASP A 11 -1.90 1.92 11.48
N ALA A 12 -1.03 0.99 11.85
CA ALA A 12 -1.13 -0.41 11.43
C ALA A 12 -2.36 -1.14 12.02
N GLU A 13 -2.78 -0.81 13.24
CA GLU A 13 -3.93 -1.45 13.89
C GLU A 13 -5.21 -1.15 13.10
N HIS A 14 -5.38 0.09 12.66
CA HIS A 14 -6.55 0.51 11.88
C HIS A 14 -6.54 -0.01 10.44
N VAL A 15 -5.37 -0.19 9.82
CA VAL A 15 -5.27 -0.51 8.39
C VAL A 15 -5.16 -2.01 8.13
N VAL A 16 -4.43 -2.74 8.98
CA VAL A 16 -4.14 -4.17 8.81
C VAL A 16 -4.37 -5.01 10.08
N GLY A 17 -4.94 -4.44 11.15
CA GLY A 17 -5.06 -5.12 12.45
C GLY A 17 -5.84 -6.43 12.41
N ASP A 18 -6.84 -6.54 11.52
CA ASP A 18 -7.67 -7.74 11.36
C ASP A 18 -7.06 -8.79 10.43
N LEU A 19 -5.90 -8.51 9.81
CA LEU A 19 -5.26 -9.43 8.87
C LEU A 19 -4.32 -10.42 9.58
N PRO A 20 -4.36 -11.71 9.21
CA PRO A 20 -3.29 -12.64 9.50
C PRO A 20 -1.90 -12.09 9.11
N GLU A 21 -0.90 -12.39 9.94
CA GLU A 21 0.49 -11.91 9.78
C GLU A 21 1.06 -12.16 8.36
N ALA A 22 0.75 -13.29 7.74
CA ALA A 22 1.20 -13.58 6.37
C ALA A 22 0.65 -12.56 5.36
N TYR A 23 -0.63 -12.21 5.47
CA TYR A 23 -1.27 -11.24 4.57
C TYR A 23 -0.85 -9.81 4.89
N ARG A 24 -0.52 -9.53 6.15
CA ARG A 24 0.11 -8.26 6.52
C ARG A 24 1.44 -8.09 5.78
N ARG A 25 2.29 -9.10 5.72
CA ARG A 25 3.56 -9.04 4.97
C ARG A 25 3.35 -8.80 3.48
N ASP A 26 2.34 -9.44 2.87
CA ASP A 26 1.99 -9.21 1.47
C ASP A 26 1.63 -7.74 1.22
N VAL A 27 0.93 -7.10 2.16
CA VAL A 27 0.60 -5.66 2.11
C VAL A 27 1.84 -4.80 2.26
N GLU A 28 2.72 -5.10 3.22
CA GLU A 28 3.96 -4.35 3.47
C GLU A 28 4.90 -4.41 2.25
N ASP A 29 5.02 -5.57 1.62
CA ASP A 29 5.77 -5.76 0.38
C ASP A 29 5.14 -5.02 -0.79
N PHE A 30 3.81 -4.95 -0.84
CA PHE A 30 3.12 -4.21 -1.89
C PHE A 30 3.30 -2.69 -1.71
N ALA A 31 3.17 -2.19 -0.49
CA ALA A 31 3.38 -0.78 -0.15
C ALA A 31 4.81 -0.33 -0.48
N ARG A 32 5.81 -1.16 -0.16
CA ARG A 32 7.22 -0.92 -0.53
C ARG A 32 7.39 -0.77 -2.05
N ARG A 33 6.82 -1.68 -2.85
CA ARG A 33 6.92 -1.59 -4.32
C ARG A 33 6.23 -0.36 -4.88
N ILE A 34 5.12 0.09 -4.28
CA ILE A 34 4.47 1.34 -4.66
C ILE A 34 5.41 2.51 -4.39
N ALA A 35 6.01 2.60 -3.19
CA ALA A 35 6.95 3.67 -2.84
C ALA A 35 8.17 3.71 -3.77
N GLU A 36 8.79 2.57 -4.06
CA GLU A 36 9.88 2.46 -5.02
C GLU A 36 9.47 2.99 -6.41
N ALA A 37 8.27 2.62 -6.86
CA ALA A 37 7.76 3.06 -8.15
C ALA A 37 7.46 4.57 -8.18
N VAL A 38 6.95 5.16 -7.08
CA VAL A 38 6.79 6.63 -6.97
C VAL A 38 8.15 7.31 -7.06
N GLY A 39 9.11 6.80 -6.30
CA GLY A 39 10.47 7.29 -6.27
C GLY A 39 11.12 7.37 -7.65
N VAL A 40 10.95 6.33 -8.47
CA VAL A 40 11.43 6.31 -9.86
C VAL A 40 10.69 7.33 -10.72
N ARG A 41 9.36 7.43 -10.61
CA ARG A 41 8.55 8.40 -11.38
C ARG A 41 8.93 9.84 -11.08
N ARG A 42 9.44 10.13 -9.88
CA ARG A 42 9.77 11.48 -9.41
C ARG A 42 11.21 11.91 -9.70
N ILE A 43 12.06 11.05 -10.26
CA ILE A 43 13.42 11.45 -10.68
C ILE A 43 13.32 12.64 -11.64
N GLY A 44 14.03 13.74 -11.33
CA GLY A 44 14.05 14.96 -12.14
C GLY A 44 12.79 15.82 -12.05
N HIS A 45 11.85 15.52 -11.14
CA HIS A 45 10.65 16.32 -10.90
C HIS A 45 10.81 17.12 -9.60
N PRO A 46 11.15 18.42 -9.66
CA PRO A 46 11.25 19.24 -8.45
C PRO A 46 9.90 19.30 -7.71
N PHE A 47 9.96 19.45 -6.39
CA PHE A 47 8.77 19.60 -5.55
C PHE A 47 8.00 20.88 -5.87
N ASP A 48 6.68 20.77 -5.99
CA ASP A 48 5.74 21.90 -6.08
C ASP A 48 4.80 21.85 -4.86
N ILE A 49 4.78 22.93 -4.09
CA ILE A 49 3.92 23.08 -2.91
C ILE A 49 2.42 23.00 -3.26
N GLN A 50 2.03 23.36 -4.49
CA GLN A 50 0.65 23.22 -4.97
C GLN A 50 0.27 21.76 -5.22
N GLU A 51 1.27 20.88 -5.34
CA GLU A 51 1.13 19.44 -5.52
C GLU A 51 1.71 18.71 -4.30
N SER A 52 1.44 19.19 -3.08
CA SER A 52 2.05 18.62 -1.87
C SER A 52 1.71 17.14 -1.66
N ALA A 53 0.52 16.73 -2.06
CA ALA A 53 0.09 15.34 -2.03
C ALA A 53 -0.80 15.01 -3.22
N SER A 54 -0.84 13.74 -3.61
CA SER A 54 -1.81 13.25 -4.58
C SER A 54 -3.22 13.21 -3.98
N GLY A 55 -4.24 13.02 -4.84
CA GLY A 55 -5.52 12.46 -4.36
C GLY A 55 -5.36 10.99 -3.93
N VAL A 56 -6.41 10.40 -3.35
CA VAL A 56 -6.42 8.96 -3.03
C VAL A 56 -6.39 8.13 -4.30
N LYS A 57 -5.41 7.24 -4.39
CA LYS A 57 -5.22 6.27 -5.46
C LYS A 57 -5.59 4.88 -4.97
N THR A 58 -5.93 3.99 -5.90
CA THR A 58 -6.15 2.57 -5.61
C THR A 58 -5.28 1.73 -6.52
N HIS A 59 -4.67 0.68 -5.98
CA HIS A 59 -3.92 -0.30 -6.75
C HIS A 59 -4.19 -1.70 -6.21
N ALA A 60 -4.34 -2.66 -7.12
CA ALA A 60 -4.64 -4.04 -6.78
C ALA A 60 -3.66 -4.97 -7.46
N GLU A 61 -3.14 -5.93 -6.70
CA GLU A 61 -2.24 -6.96 -7.17
C GLU A 61 -2.52 -8.26 -6.41
N GLY A 62 -2.79 -9.35 -7.13
CA GLY A 62 -3.18 -10.62 -6.52
C GLY A 62 -4.41 -10.46 -5.62
N PRO A 63 -4.40 -10.99 -4.39
CA PRO A 63 -5.53 -10.89 -3.47
C PRO A 63 -5.60 -9.54 -2.73
N VAL A 64 -4.67 -8.61 -2.96
CA VAL A 64 -4.57 -7.36 -2.21
C VAL A 64 -5.02 -6.17 -3.05
N MET A 65 -5.85 -5.31 -2.47
CA MET A 65 -6.16 -3.97 -2.95
C MET A 65 -5.82 -2.95 -1.86
N VAL A 66 -5.06 -1.92 -2.23
CA VAL A 66 -4.63 -0.83 -1.34
C VAL A 66 -5.14 0.50 -1.85
N TRP A 67 -5.66 1.32 -0.93
CA TRP A 67 -5.91 2.74 -1.13
C TRP A 67 -4.77 3.51 -0.47
N TYR A 68 -4.17 4.43 -1.21
CA TYR A 68 -3.00 5.18 -0.73
C TYR A 68 -2.98 6.60 -1.25
N GLN A 69 -2.19 7.45 -0.59
CA GLN A 69 -1.85 8.79 -1.04
C GLN A 69 -0.33 8.91 -1.16
N GLU A 70 0.15 9.58 -2.19
CA GLU A 70 1.57 9.95 -2.31
C GLU A 70 1.75 11.32 -1.65
N ASP A 71 2.50 11.39 -0.57
CA ASP A 71 2.93 12.64 0.06
C ASP A 71 4.30 13.02 -0.50
N TYR A 72 4.32 14.01 -1.39
CA TYR A 72 5.53 14.44 -2.06
C TYR A 72 6.36 15.42 -1.22
N ARG A 73 5.82 15.90 -0.10
CA ARG A 73 6.56 16.77 0.83
C ARG A 73 7.55 15.95 1.65
N ASP A 74 7.10 14.78 2.11
CA ASP A 74 7.86 13.91 3.01
C ASP A 74 8.43 12.67 2.30
N ASP A 75 8.20 12.53 0.99
CA ASP A 75 8.59 11.36 0.17
C ASP A 75 8.01 10.05 0.74
N VAL A 76 6.73 10.06 1.12
CA VAL A 76 6.05 8.94 1.79
C VAL A 76 4.80 8.52 1.03
N VAL A 77 4.58 7.21 0.88
CA VAL A 77 3.29 6.64 0.48
C VAL A 77 2.47 6.30 1.71
N LEU A 78 1.36 7.00 1.92
CA LEU A 78 0.45 6.76 3.03
C LEU A 78 -0.58 5.70 2.63
N ILE A 79 -0.51 4.51 3.23
CA ILE A 79 -1.49 3.44 3.06
C ILE A 79 -2.67 3.71 3.99
N LEU A 80 -3.83 3.98 3.38
CA LEU A 80 -5.04 4.43 4.07
C LEU A 80 -6.02 3.30 4.37
N ARG A 81 -6.06 2.30 3.48
CA ARG A 81 -6.96 1.15 3.59
C ARG A 81 -6.39 -0.01 2.81
N VAL A 82 -6.63 -1.20 3.32
CA VAL A 82 -6.33 -2.46 2.65
C VAL A 82 -7.61 -3.27 2.54
N GLN A 83 -7.76 -3.98 1.44
CA GLN A 83 -8.71 -5.07 1.30
C GLN A 83 -7.95 -6.30 0.83
N HIS A 84 -8.03 -7.38 1.62
CA HIS A 84 -7.49 -8.68 1.25
C HIS A 84 -8.66 -9.61 0.89
N TYR A 85 -8.68 -10.09 -0.34
CA TYR A 85 -9.63 -11.12 -0.77
C TYR A 85 -9.07 -12.47 -0.36
N LEU A 86 -9.55 -12.98 0.78
CA LEU A 86 -9.36 -14.39 1.10
C LEU A 86 -10.08 -15.19 0.02
N ALA A 87 -9.34 -15.91 -0.83
CA ALA A 87 -9.94 -17.06 -1.48
C ALA A 87 -10.48 -17.95 -0.34
N PRO A 88 -11.73 -18.43 -0.40
CA PRO A 88 -12.19 -19.41 0.58
C PRO A 88 -11.14 -20.51 0.60
N ALA A 89 -10.66 -20.86 1.80
CA ALA A 89 -9.73 -21.97 1.95
C ALA A 89 -10.36 -23.13 1.17
N THR A 90 -9.68 -23.59 0.11
CA THR A 90 -10.12 -24.78 -0.61
C THR A 90 -10.17 -25.86 0.44
N ASP A 91 -11.38 -26.19 0.89
CA ASP A 91 -11.58 -27.17 1.94
C ASP A 91 -10.97 -28.46 1.40
N PRO A 92 -9.81 -28.93 1.93
CA PRO A 92 -9.16 -30.10 1.36
C PRO A 92 -10.00 -31.37 1.57
N ASN A 93 -11.09 -31.27 2.36
CA ASN A 93 -12.06 -32.31 2.68
C ASN A 93 -13.51 -31.89 2.41
N GLY A 94 -13.77 -31.12 1.35
CA GLY A 94 -15.14 -30.74 0.97
C GLY A 94 -16.02 -31.96 0.63
N GLU A 95 -16.67 -32.54 1.64
CA GLU A 95 -17.87 -33.36 1.45
C GLU A 95 -19.06 -32.41 1.29
N GLY A 96 -19.61 -32.38 0.08
CA GLY A 96 -20.88 -31.74 -0.24
C GLY A 96 -22.07 -32.68 -0.06
#